data_AF-A0A956D7P9-F1
#
_entry.id   AF-A0A956D7P9-F1
#
_cell.length_a   1.000
_cell.length_b   1.000
_cell.length_c   1.000
_cell.angle_alpha   90.00
_cell.angle_beta   90.00
_cell.angle_gamma   90.00
#
_symmetry.space_group_name_H-M   'P 1'
#
loop_
_entity.id
_entity.type
_entity.pdbx_description
1 polymer ?
#
loop_
_entity_poly.entity_id
_entity_poly.type
_entity_poly.pdbx_seq_one_letter_code
_entity_poly.pdbx_strand_id
1 'polypeptide(L)'
;MRRLAPILLLGVVALVAALLWPSEWRGVSTPAEVVDTSAITYRVLYRSSQSTRLTADTRYGAELLLRGELLVRQLPDAVGFRFGDATVAMTLDGQAADVALSTDELIATLDDEGRVTGFRGVEATPSATDRLLRVLALEWAHEGASSGERRTPHGLAEVRCEHHEHTDTCDRARYLVVDAAPDVASSEVHARATATRDAGGLRTLEADERLRGVDAEGHDTLVLTTHFEARREGRRAVGPVLAAFDHAVEMRNVDAEIDAAHYRAAAAGLSGEALLDAIAVHGNGGQIPDHDRFLWQAVARLRLEPELGASLRALYVDADTNDVARALVLDLLVHAGTPELQGTLVELLDRPETTESPDALMLVQRLTFVERPTAETLAYVARRFEGAEGEMRDALAYATGAAVLHAGPEEAATLHATLREELDTRPSEHVIIALGVAGDPSDTEVLTSFAREGDVSQRRAAAEALGRLPAGSGREALLEGLGDESPDVRTSALASLATHGFDADVLDVARRRVEEGTLGEESIDRVFGALRDADPEATRALLEALVARGITRPSLRARAHAWLEDGAS
;
A
#
# COMPACT_ATOMS: atom_id res chain seq x y z
N MET A 1 -18.16 17.66 -7.49
CA MET A 1 -17.86 16.71 -6.40
C MET A 1 -18.98 15.67 -6.24
N ARG A 2 -19.26 14.85 -7.26
CA ARG A 2 -20.21 13.71 -7.22
C ARG A 2 -19.82 12.68 -8.30
N ARG A 3 -18.62 12.11 -8.20
CA ARG A 3 -18.10 10.98 -8.99
C ARG A 3 -17.02 10.26 -8.20
N LEU A 4 -17.43 9.23 -7.46
CA LEU A 4 -16.57 8.26 -6.75
C LEU A 4 -17.18 6.84 -6.88
N ALA A 5 -17.99 6.62 -7.93
CA ALA A 5 -18.73 5.40 -8.15
C ALA A 5 -18.02 4.25 -8.92
N PRO A 6 -16.80 4.36 -9.52
CA PRO A 6 -16.13 3.20 -10.11
C PRO A 6 -15.50 2.30 -9.07
N ILE A 7 -14.97 2.94 -8.02
CA ILE A 7 -14.12 2.34 -7.01
C ILE A 7 -14.85 1.10 -6.45
N LEU A 8 -16.20 1.16 -6.38
CA LEU A 8 -17.22 0.16 -6.02
C LEU A 8 -17.11 -1.27 -6.58
N LEU A 9 -16.19 -1.58 -7.49
CA LEU A 9 -15.97 -2.94 -7.99
C LEU A 9 -14.57 -3.53 -7.68
N LEU A 10 -13.60 -2.70 -7.29
CA LEU A 10 -12.21 -3.12 -7.01
C LEU A 10 -12.06 -3.96 -5.74
N GLY A 11 -12.59 -3.49 -4.61
CA GLY A 11 -12.49 -4.20 -3.32
C GLY A 11 -13.43 -5.40 -3.13
N VAL A 12 -14.21 -5.81 -4.15
CA VAL A 12 -14.75 -7.19 -4.22
C VAL A 12 -13.57 -8.12 -4.38
N VAL A 13 -12.71 -7.75 -5.33
CA VAL A 13 -11.49 -8.46 -5.66
C VAL A 13 -10.48 -8.27 -4.55
N ALA A 14 -10.36 -7.09 -3.91
CA ALA A 14 -9.47 -6.93 -2.75
C ALA A 14 -9.92 -7.76 -1.53
N LEU A 15 -11.22 -7.83 -1.22
CA LEU A 15 -11.71 -8.71 -0.14
C LEU A 15 -11.39 -10.19 -0.41
N VAL A 16 -11.63 -10.63 -1.64
CA VAL A 16 -11.36 -12.02 -2.03
C VAL A 16 -9.85 -12.25 -2.03
N ALA A 17 -9.05 -11.36 -2.64
CA ALA A 17 -7.58 -11.45 -2.74
C ALA A 17 -6.86 -11.36 -1.39
N ALA A 18 -7.40 -10.63 -0.41
CA ALA A 18 -6.92 -10.56 0.96
C ALA A 18 -6.81 -11.92 1.67
N LEU A 19 -7.67 -12.87 1.27
CA LEU A 19 -7.66 -14.26 1.74
C LEU A 19 -6.94 -15.20 0.75
N LEU A 20 -6.48 -14.69 -0.40
CA LEU A 20 -6.25 -15.49 -1.60
C LEU A 20 -5.10 -15.00 -2.51
N TRP A 21 -4.07 -14.30 -2.02
CA TRP A 21 -2.86 -13.99 -2.82
C TRP A 21 -1.64 -13.78 -1.92
N PRO A 22 -0.36 -14.16 -2.25
CA PRO A 22 0.26 -14.65 -3.52
C PRO A 22 0.81 -16.11 -3.46
N SER A 23 1.51 -16.74 -4.45
CA SER A 23 1.81 -16.47 -5.88
C SER A 23 2.38 -17.72 -6.62
N GLU A 24 2.34 -17.73 -7.98
CA GLU A 24 2.88 -18.79 -8.86
C GLU A 24 3.59 -18.20 -10.11
N TRP A 25 4.52 -18.88 -10.83
CA TRP A 25 5.81 -19.52 -10.47
C TRP A 25 6.68 -19.62 -11.76
N ARG A 26 8.00 -19.34 -11.74
CA ARG A 26 9.00 -19.91 -12.68
C ARG A 26 10.42 -19.87 -12.10
N GLY A 27 11.20 -20.97 -12.20
CA GLY A 27 12.68 -20.89 -12.09
C GLY A 27 13.43 -22.10 -11.50
N VAL A 28 14.03 -22.90 -12.40
CA VAL A 28 15.21 -23.80 -12.27
C VAL A 28 15.36 -24.71 -11.04
N SER A 29 15.40 -26.02 -11.32
CA SER A 29 15.67 -27.11 -10.38
C SER A 29 17.11 -27.18 -9.84
N THR A 30 17.27 -27.43 -8.53
CA THR A 30 18.43 -28.14 -7.95
C THR A 30 17.92 -29.23 -6.99
N PRO A 31 18.53 -30.43 -6.97
CA PRO A 31 18.01 -31.54 -6.19
C PRO A 31 18.36 -31.43 -4.70
N ALA A 32 17.35 -31.43 -3.84
CA ALA A 32 17.53 -31.61 -2.40
C ALA A 32 17.58 -33.11 -2.05
N GLU A 33 18.64 -33.56 -1.37
CA GLU A 33 18.66 -34.90 -0.76
C GLU A 33 17.75 -34.92 0.48
N VAL A 34 16.65 -35.69 0.43
CA VAL A 34 15.72 -35.83 1.55
C VAL A 34 16.01 -37.11 2.34
N VAL A 35 16.24 -36.96 3.65
CA VAL A 35 16.65 -38.04 4.56
C VAL A 35 15.53 -38.52 5.49
N ASP A 36 14.45 -37.75 5.69
CA ASP A 36 13.30 -38.14 6.55
C ASP A 36 12.02 -38.47 5.76
N THR A 37 11.39 -39.58 6.13
CA THR A 37 10.14 -40.12 5.57
C THR A 37 9.00 -40.12 6.60
N SER A 38 9.15 -39.36 7.70
CA SER A 38 8.12 -39.17 8.72
C SER A 38 7.61 -37.73 8.75
N ALA A 39 6.30 -37.57 8.89
CA ALA A 39 5.65 -36.30 9.15
C ALA A 39 4.90 -36.35 10.49
N ILE A 40 4.82 -35.20 11.15
CA ILE A 40 3.99 -35.00 12.34
C ILE A 40 2.58 -34.64 11.86
N THR A 41 1.56 -35.30 12.39
CA THR A 41 0.16 -35.03 12.04
C THR A 41 -0.47 -34.10 13.08
N TYR A 42 -1.20 -33.09 12.60
CA TYR A 42 -1.93 -32.13 13.41
C TYR A 42 -3.39 -32.08 12.97
N ARG A 43 -4.31 -31.98 13.93
CA ARG A 43 -5.67 -31.52 13.65
C ARG A 43 -5.62 -30.00 13.59
N VAL A 44 -6.12 -29.43 12.50
CA VAL A 44 -6.21 -27.99 12.30
C VAL A 44 -7.66 -27.51 12.20
N LEU A 45 -7.89 -26.30 12.68
CA LEU A 45 -9.08 -25.50 12.48
C LEU A 45 -8.61 -24.08 12.13
N TYR A 46 -9.01 -23.56 10.98
CA TYR A 46 -8.81 -22.15 10.63
C TYR A 46 -10.16 -21.55 10.24
N ARG A 47 -10.56 -20.49 10.94
CA ARG A 47 -11.74 -19.69 10.62
C ARG A 47 -11.30 -18.28 10.30
N SER A 48 -11.82 -17.71 9.22
CA SER A 48 -11.72 -16.30 8.93
C SER A 48 -13.09 -15.71 8.61
N SER A 49 -13.30 -14.46 9.00
CA SER A 49 -14.37 -13.59 8.55
C SER A 49 -13.76 -12.24 8.18
N GLN A 50 -14.07 -11.74 6.99
CA GLN A 50 -13.57 -10.47 6.49
C GLN A 50 -14.72 -9.62 5.93
N SER A 51 -14.63 -8.32 6.18
CA SER A 51 -15.44 -7.27 5.54
C SER A 51 -14.51 -6.16 5.08
N THR A 52 -14.46 -5.89 3.77
CA THR A 52 -13.68 -4.80 3.17
C THR A 52 -14.66 -3.79 2.60
N ARG A 53 -14.45 -2.51 2.91
CA ARG A 53 -15.19 -1.42 2.32
C ARG A 53 -14.64 -1.13 0.95
N LEU A 54 -15.58 -0.93 0.04
CA LEU A 54 -15.29 -0.76 -1.36
C LEU A 54 -15.43 0.69 -1.79
N THR A 55 -16.49 1.35 -1.35
CA THR A 55 -16.60 2.81 -1.26
C THR A 55 -17.50 3.19 -0.09
N ALA A 56 -17.85 4.47 -0.01
CA ALA A 56 -19.02 5.00 0.69
C ALA A 56 -20.14 3.98 0.97
N ASP A 57 -20.69 3.33 -0.07
CA ASP A 57 -22.00 2.64 0.04
C ASP A 57 -21.96 1.10 -0.05
N THR A 58 -20.82 0.49 -0.37
CA THR A 58 -20.74 -0.99 -0.46
C THR A 58 -19.57 -1.57 0.32
N ARG A 59 -19.86 -2.67 1.03
CA ARG A 59 -18.90 -3.58 1.65
C ARG A 59 -19.14 -4.98 1.09
N TYR A 60 -18.08 -5.77 0.99
CA TYR A 60 -18.15 -7.17 0.61
C TYR A 60 -17.78 -8.03 1.81
N GLY A 61 -18.31 -9.25 1.89
CA GLY A 61 -18.13 -10.17 3.01
C GLY A 61 -17.59 -11.53 2.59
N ALA A 62 -16.58 -12.03 3.30
CA ALA A 62 -15.98 -13.35 3.03
C ALA A 62 -15.86 -14.12 4.34
N GLU A 63 -16.28 -15.38 4.34
CA GLU A 63 -16.06 -16.30 5.45
C GLU A 63 -15.37 -17.56 4.94
N LEU A 64 -14.40 -18.05 5.69
CA LEU A 64 -13.68 -19.29 5.39
C LEU A 64 -13.61 -20.17 6.64
N LEU A 65 -13.87 -21.45 6.47
CA LEU A 65 -13.74 -22.49 7.49
C LEU A 65 -12.98 -23.68 6.91
N LEU A 66 -11.70 -23.79 7.25
CA LEU A 66 -10.85 -24.94 6.99
C LEU A 66 -10.76 -25.80 8.26
N ARG A 67 -10.89 -27.12 8.12
CA ARG A 67 -10.69 -28.08 9.22
C ARG A 67 -10.21 -29.44 8.70
N GLY A 68 -9.33 -30.12 9.43
CA GLY A 68 -8.88 -31.46 9.05
C GLY A 68 -7.51 -31.84 9.58
N GLU A 69 -6.86 -32.79 8.89
CA GLU A 69 -5.48 -33.20 9.11
C GLU A 69 -4.51 -32.31 8.30
N LEU A 70 -3.50 -31.75 8.96
CA LEU A 70 -2.31 -31.15 8.36
C LEU A 70 -1.10 -32.04 8.71
N LEU A 71 -0.33 -32.43 7.70
CA LEU A 71 0.93 -33.12 7.86
C LEU A 71 2.07 -32.11 7.75
N VAL A 72 2.94 -32.09 8.77
CA VAL A 72 4.09 -31.19 8.84
C VAL A 72 5.38 -32.01 8.91
N ARG A 73 6.25 -31.83 7.91
CA ARG A 73 7.55 -32.50 7.76
C ARG A 73 8.66 -31.54 8.14
N GLN A 74 9.52 -31.92 9.07
CA GLN A 74 10.68 -31.12 9.45
C GLN A 74 11.87 -31.43 8.52
N LEU A 75 12.53 -30.41 7.99
CA LEU A 75 13.73 -30.49 7.16
C LEU A 75 14.85 -29.62 7.80
N PRO A 76 16.12 -29.72 7.38
CA PRO A 76 17.22 -29.00 8.05
C PRO A 76 17.11 -27.46 8.00
N ASP A 77 16.59 -26.91 6.90
CA ASP A 77 16.50 -25.49 6.56
C ASP A 77 15.07 -25.06 6.17
N ALA A 78 14.09 -25.93 6.37
CA ALA A 78 12.74 -25.78 5.83
C ALA A 78 11.70 -26.63 6.57
N VAL A 79 10.41 -26.35 6.31
CA VAL A 79 9.28 -27.12 6.82
C VAL A 79 8.30 -27.42 5.68
N GLY A 80 7.96 -28.70 5.51
CA GLY A 80 6.97 -29.16 4.54
C GLY A 80 5.57 -29.23 5.15
N PHE A 81 4.56 -28.76 4.41
CA PHE A 81 3.16 -28.69 4.79
C PHE A 81 2.30 -29.37 3.72
N ARG A 82 1.34 -30.20 4.14
CA ARG A 82 0.40 -30.87 3.23
C ARG A 82 -0.91 -31.20 3.92
N PHE A 83 -2.04 -31.08 3.22
CA PHE A 83 -3.32 -31.57 3.72
C PHE A 83 -3.44 -33.10 3.66
N GLY A 84 -3.99 -33.67 4.73
CA GLY A 84 -4.46 -35.05 4.80
C GLY A 84 -5.95 -35.12 4.48
N ASP A 85 -6.73 -35.71 5.38
CA ASP A 85 -8.20 -35.60 5.33
C ASP A 85 -8.63 -34.21 5.83
N ALA A 86 -8.83 -33.26 4.90
CA ALA A 86 -9.20 -31.89 5.19
C ALA A 86 -10.34 -31.38 4.32
N THR A 87 -11.16 -30.52 4.91
CA THR A 87 -12.33 -29.88 4.28
C THR A 87 -12.26 -28.38 4.46
N VAL A 88 -12.55 -27.65 3.40
CA VAL A 88 -12.72 -26.19 3.40
C VAL A 88 -14.15 -25.86 2.95
N ALA A 89 -14.76 -24.90 3.63
CA ALA A 89 -15.97 -24.24 3.19
C ALA A 89 -15.67 -22.74 3.11
N MET A 90 -16.10 -22.09 2.02
CA MET A 90 -15.92 -20.66 1.81
C MET A 90 -17.24 -20.05 1.33
N THR A 91 -17.58 -18.87 1.83
CA THR A 91 -18.69 -18.07 1.32
C THR A 91 -18.25 -16.65 1.00
N LEU A 92 -18.70 -16.14 -0.15
CA LEU A 92 -18.47 -14.77 -0.62
C LEU A 92 -19.85 -14.11 -0.78
N ASP A 93 -20.09 -13.01 -0.07
CA ASP A 93 -21.40 -12.35 0.10
C ASP A 93 -22.55 -13.32 0.42
N GLY A 94 -22.26 -14.33 1.24
CA GLY A 94 -23.22 -15.38 1.60
C GLY A 94 -23.53 -16.40 0.49
N GLN A 95 -22.86 -16.32 -0.68
CA GLN A 95 -22.87 -17.38 -1.69
C GLN A 95 -21.75 -18.37 -1.42
N ALA A 96 -22.04 -19.67 -1.48
CA ALA A 96 -21.02 -20.70 -1.34
C ALA A 96 -20.06 -20.72 -2.53
N ALA A 97 -18.76 -20.88 -2.27
CA ALA A 97 -17.73 -21.05 -3.27
C ALA A 97 -17.13 -22.46 -3.18
N ASP A 98 -17.09 -23.17 -4.32
CA ASP A 98 -16.48 -24.50 -4.40
C ASP A 98 -14.95 -24.38 -4.34
N VAL A 99 -14.33 -24.99 -3.34
CA VAL A 99 -12.88 -24.99 -3.14
C VAL A 99 -12.40 -26.44 -2.99
N ALA A 100 -11.54 -26.86 -3.92
CA ALA A 100 -10.92 -28.18 -3.90
C ALA A 100 -9.52 -28.11 -3.25
N LEU A 101 -9.26 -29.02 -2.31
CA LEU A 101 -7.92 -29.25 -1.74
C LEU A 101 -7.25 -30.43 -2.44
N SER A 102 -5.96 -30.32 -2.71
CA SER A 102 -5.11 -31.46 -3.09
C SER A 102 -4.26 -31.95 -1.91
N THR A 103 -3.55 -33.06 -2.15
CA THR A 103 -2.56 -33.62 -1.23
C THR A 103 -1.14 -33.28 -1.68
N ASP A 104 -0.94 -32.15 -2.33
CA ASP A 104 0.39 -31.66 -2.72
C ASP A 104 1.11 -31.06 -1.51
N GLU A 105 2.44 -31.02 -1.54
CA GLU A 105 3.28 -30.60 -0.42
C GLU A 105 3.97 -29.26 -0.74
N LEU A 106 3.76 -28.27 0.11
CA LEU A 106 4.40 -26.96 0.07
C LEU A 106 5.56 -26.95 1.08
N ILE A 107 6.75 -26.56 0.64
CA ILE A 107 7.92 -26.36 1.51
C ILE A 107 8.09 -24.86 1.78
N ALA A 108 8.07 -24.45 3.04
CA ALA A 108 8.49 -23.12 3.46
C ALA A 108 9.98 -23.17 3.86
N THR A 109 10.82 -22.30 3.30
CA THR A 109 12.22 -22.15 3.74
C THR A 109 12.30 -21.19 4.91
N LEU A 110 13.19 -21.46 5.87
CA LEU A 110 13.33 -20.65 7.09
C LEU A 110 14.69 -19.93 7.14
N ASP A 111 14.76 -18.81 7.86
CA ASP A 111 16.03 -18.22 8.32
C ASP A 111 16.52 -18.86 9.64
N ASP A 112 17.72 -18.48 10.09
CA ASP A 112 18.33 -18.94 11.35
C ASP A 112 17.49 -18.55 12.60
N GLU A 113 16.52 -17.63 12.46
CA GLU A 113 15.59 -17.19 13.49
C GLU A 113 14.17 -17.78 13.32
N GLY A 114 13.99 -18.77 12.44
CA GLY A 114 12.74 -19.50 12.24
C GLY A 114 11.65 -18.74 11.48
N ARG A 115 11.96 -17.63 10.79
CA ARG A 115 11.01 -16.88 9.95
C ARG A 115 10.96 -17.46 8.54
N VAL A 116 9.80 -17.43 7.88
CA VAL A 116 9.68 -17.83 6.48
C VAL A 116 10.40 -16.83 5.57
N THR A 117 11.32 -17.34 4.74
CA THR A 117 12.08 -16.58 3.73
C THR A 117 11.60 -16.81 2.30
N GLY A 118 10.81 -17.86 2.09
CA GLY A 118 10.43 -18.33 0.76
C GLY A 118 9.57 -19.59 0.79
N PHE A 119 9.08 -19.97 -0.39
CA PHE A 119 8.25 -21.15 -0.60
C PHE A 119 8.70 -21.94 -1.84
N ARG A 120 8.45 -23.26 -1.84
CA ARG A 120 8.65 -24.18 -2.97
C ARG A 120 7.46 -25.16 -3.01
N GLY A 121 6.85 -25.34 -4.18
CA GLY A 121 5.65 -26.17 -4.34
C GLY A 121 5.67 -26.98 -5.63
N VAL A 122 4.56 -27.70 -5.90
CA VAL A 122 4.33 -28.44 -7.15
C VAL A 122 3.51 -27.55 -8.09
N GLU A 123 3.97 -27.32 -9.31
CA GLU A 123 3.34 -26.42 -10.31
C GLU A 123 1.87 -26.77 -10.62
N ALA A 124 1.47 -28.05 -10.49
CA ALA A 124 0.10 -28.50 -10.72
C ALA A 124 -0.84 -28.38 -9.50
N THR A 125 -0.38 -27.79 -8.39
CA THR A 125 -1.17 -27.66 -7.15
C THR A 125 -2.38 -26.75 -7.38
N PRO A 126 -3.61 -27.13 -6.99
CA PRO A 126 -4.75 -26.22 -7.05
C PRO A 126 -4.48 -24.96 -6.22
N SER A 127 -4.66 -23.78 -6.81
CA SER A 127 -4.20 -22.52 -6.23
C SER A 127 -4.75 -22.20 -4.83
N ALA A 128 -5.94 -22.71 -4.47
CA ALA A 128 -6.46 -22.59 -3.11
C ALA A 128 -5.70 -23.46 -2.07
N THR A 129 -5.13 -24.60 -2.50
CA THR A 129 -4.32 -25.48 -1.65
C THR A 129 -3.01 -24.81 -1.28
N ASP A 130 -2.26 -24.34 -2.28
CA ASP A 130 -1.01 -23.61 -2.10
C ASP A 130 -1.20 -22.41 -1.14
N ARG A 131 -2.20 -21.55 -1.39
CA ARG A 131 -2.48 -20.36 -0.56
C ARG A 131 -2.81 -20.72 0.88
N LEU A 132 -3.69 -21.71 1.11
CA LEU A 132 -4.03 -22.14 2.46
C LEU A 132 -2.83 -22.76 3.19
N LEU A 133 -1.96 -23.49 2.49
CA LEU A 133 -0.71 -23.99 3.07
C LEU A 133 0.27 -22.85 3.40
N ARG A 134 0.33 -21.77 2.61
CA ARG A 134 1.12 -20.56 2.93
C ARG A 134 0.61 -19.83 4.15
N VAL A 135 -0.71 -19.61 4.25
CA VAL A 135 -1.36 -19.01 5.44
C VAL A 135 -0.99 -19.83 6.67
N LEU A 136 -1.17 -21.15 6.61
CA LEU A 136 -0.84 -22.06 7.70
C LEU A 136 0.66 -22.06 8.03
N ALA A 137 1.56 -21.97 7.04
CA ALA A 137 3.00 -21.92 7.24
C ALA A 137 3.48 -20.59 7.84
N LEU A 138 2.84 -19.46 7.49
CA LEU A 138 3.13 -18.15 8.09
C LEU A 138 2.62 -18.08 9.54
N GLU A 139 1.46 -18.67 9.85
CA GLU A 139 1.06 -18.88 11.26
C GLU A 139 1.98 -19.88 11.99
N TRP A 140 2.51 -20.89 11.28
CA TRP A 140 3.40 -21.89 11.85
C TRP A 140 4.77 -21.34 12.27
N ALA A 141 5.22 -20.26 11.63
CA ALA A 141 6.54 -19.65 11.79
C ALA A 141 6.67 -18.85 13.10
N HIS A 142 6.43 -19.57 14.19
CA HIS A 142 6.42 -19.16 15.60
C HIS A 142 7.59 -19.82 16.35
N GLU A 143 8.64 -20.21 15.65
CA GLU A 143 9.79 -20.95 16.18
C GLU A 143 10.90 -19.98 16.59
N GLY A 144 11.44 -20.12 17.82
CA GLY A 144 12.56 -19.32 18.32
C GLY A 144 12.31 -17.80 18.43
N ALA A 145 11.04 -17.38 18.47
CA ALA A 145 10.64 -16.09 17.93
C ALA A 145 11.28 -14.86 18.61
N SER A 146 12.12 -14.15 17.84
CA SER A 146 12.55 -12.78 18.15
C SER A 146 11.47 -11.76 17.78
N SER A 147 11.33 -10.72 18.62
CA SER A 147 10.50 -9.55 18.32
C SER A 147 11.10 -8.75 17.17
N GLY A 148 10.25 -8.23 16.27
CA GLY A 148 10.66 -7.46 15.11
C GLY A 148 9.61 -7.47 14.00
N GLU A 149 9.95 -6.90 12.85
CA GLU A 149 9.10 -6.95 11.65
C GLU A 149 9.05 -8.38 11.09
N ARG A 150 7.86 -8.82 10.67
CA ARG A 150 7.63 -10.17 10.15
C ARG A 150 6.50 -10.19 9.13
N ARG A 151 6.64 -11.02 8.10
CA ARG A 151 5.53 -11.34 7.21
C ARG A 151 4.53 -12.25 7.93
N THR A 152 3.27 -11.88 7.86
CA THR A 152 2.11 -12.63 8.39
C THR A 152 1.19 -12.99 7.22
N PRO A 153 0.14 -13.80 7.41
CA PRO A 153 -0.83 -14.09 6.35
C PRO A 153 -1.56 -12.87 5.76
N HIS A 154 -1.53 -11.71 6.42
CA HIS A 154 -2.30 -10.52 6.03
C HIS A 154 -1.42 -9.30 5.71
N GLY A 155 -0.09 -9.46 5.71
CA GLY A 155 0.85 -8.38 5.42
C GLY A 155 2.09 -8.37 6.32
N LEU A 156 2.82 -7.26 6.28
CA LEU A 156 4.00 -7.02 7.11
C LEU A 156 3.57 -6.40 8.44
N ALA A 157 3.93 -7.02 9.56
CA ALA A 157 3.56 -6.55 10.89
C ALA A 157 4.76 -6.52 11.85
N GLU A 158 4.72 -5.61 12.82
CA GLU A 158 5.58 -5.69 14.00
C GLU A 158 5.04 -6.76 14.95
N VAL A 159 5.85 -7.78 15.22
CA VAL A 159 5.51 -8.87 16.14
C VAL A 159 6.37 -8.77 17.38
N ARG A 160 5.75 -8.90 18.57
CA ARG A 160 6.43 -8.92 19.87
C ARG A 160 6.23 -10.28 20.49
N CYS A 161 7.32 -10.98 20.82
CA CYS A 161 7.28 -12.34 21.31
C CYS A 161 7.92 -12.49 22.69
N GLU A 162 7.28 -13.29 23.54
CA GLU A 162 7.71 -13.64 24.89
C GLU A 162 7.81 -15.17 25.03
N HIS A 163 8.95 -15.65 25.54
CA HIS A 163 9.24 -17.07 25.70
C HIS A 163 9.24 -17.47 27.19
N HIS A 164 8.46 -18.50 27.53
CA HIS A 164 8.31 -19.02 28.89
C HIS A 164 8.36 -20.56 28.92
N GLU A 165 9.54 -21.11 29.19
CA GLU A 165 9.88 -22.55 29.31
C GLU A 165 9.52 -23.42 28.08
N HIS A 166 8.22 -23.63 27.87
CA HIS A 166 7.61 -24.51 26.88
C HIS A 166 6.44 -23.82 26.16
N THR A 167 6.27 -22.50 26.35
CA THR A 167 5.22 -21.70 25.74
C THR A 167 5.82 -20.42 25.13
N ASP A 168 5.49 -20.17 23.87
CA ASP A 168 5.85 -18.95 23.15
C ASP A 168 4.58 -18.15 22.91
N THR A 169 4.54 -16.88 23.33
CA THR A 169 3.40 -15.98 23.10
C THR A 169 3.86 -14.84 22.20
N CYS A 170 3.18 -14.59 21.08
CA CYS A 170 3.49 -13.49 20.18
C CYS A 170 2.24 -12.63 19.93
N ASP A 171 2.38 -11.33 20.16
CA ASP A 171 1.37 -10.32 19.85
C ASP A 171 1.78 -9.55 18.58
N ARG A 172 0.83 -9.31 17.67
CA ARG A 172 1.06 -8.38 16.54
C ARG A 172 0.72 -6.98 17.05
N ALA A 173 1.71 -6.10 17.09
CA ALA A 173 1.59 -4.77 17.68
C ALA A 173 0.96 -3.74 16.73
N ARG A 174 1.33 -3.81 15.44
CA ARG A 174 0.73 -3.04 14.34
C ARG A 174 1.07 -3.68 12.99
N TYR A 175 0.25 -3.43 11.98
CA TYR A 175 0.63 -3.68 10.59
C TYR A 175 1.36 -2.47 10.00
N LEU A 176 2.46 -2.73 9.30
CA LEU A 176 3.20 -1.77 8.49
C LEU A 176 2.67 -1.75 7.05
N VAL A 177 2.23 -2.90 6.55
CA VAL A 177 1.58 -3.08 5.25
C VAL A 177 0.46 -4.09 5.42
N VAL A 178 -0.75 -3.78 4.96
CA VAL A 178 -1.90 -4.69 4.95
C VAL A 178 -2.17 -5.14 3.52
N ASP A 179 -1.76 -6.36 3.16
CA ASP A 179 -1.89 -6.90 1.78
C ASP A 179 -3.34 -6.89 1.28
N ALA A 180 -4.26 -7.07 2.22
CA ALA A 180 -5.71 -7.17 2.02
C ALA A 180 -6.39 -5.87 1.56
N ALA A 181 -5.78 -4.72 1.87
CA ALA A 181 -6.36 -3.40 1.67
C ALA A 181 -5.23 -2.35 1.66
N PRO A 182 -4.61 -2.08 0.49
CA PRO A 182 -3.50 -1.14 0.38
C PRO A 182 -3.85 0.30 0.80
N ASP A 183 -5.12 0.67 0.68
CA ASP A 183 -5.66 2.00 1.05
C ASP A 183 -5.84 2.19 2.57
N VAL A 184 -5.36 1.24 3.40
CA VAL A 184 -5.38 1.34 4.87
C VAL A 184 -4.27 2.29 5.32
N ALA A 185 -4.66 3.50 5.72
CA ALA A 185 -3.77 4.52 6.26
C ALA A 185 -3.35 4.23 7.72
N SER A 186 -4.21 3.60 8.52
CA SER A 186 -3.87 3.13 9.86
C SER A 186 -4.63 1.86 10.26
N SER A 187 -4.08 1.08 11.18
CA SER A 187 -4.66 -0.19 11.60
C SER A 187 -4.69 -0.37 13.13
N GLU A 188 -5.85 -0.78 13.63
CA GLU A 188 -6.05 -1.30 14.98
C GLU A 188 -5.95 -2.83 14.92
N VAL A 189 -5.03 -3.42 15.66
CA VAL A 189 -4.85 -4.87 15.74
C VAL A 189 -4.92 -5.38 17.17
N HIS A 190 -5.70 -6.43 17.36
CA HIS A 190 -5.71 -7.25 18.55
C HIS A 190 -5.44 -8.69 18.11
N ALA A 191 -4.17 -9.06 18.04
CA ALA A 191 -3.75 -10.39 17.66
C ALA A 191 -2.81 -11.00 18.71
N ARG A 192 -3.03 -12.28 19.04
CA ARG A 192 -2.19 -13.07 19.93
C ARG A 192 -2.11 -14.51 19.42
N ALA A 193 -0.89 -14.99 19.23
CA ALA A 193 -0.57 -16.39 18.97
C ALA A 193 0.13 -17.01 20.19
N THR A 194 -0.29 -18.21 20.60
CA THR A 194 0.27 -18.97 21.71
C THR A 194 0.63 -20.38 21.23
N ALA A 195 1.92 -20.70 21.23
CA ALA A 195 2.42 -22.03 20.93
C ALA A 195 2.83 -22.75 22.21
N THR A 196 2.50 -24.04 22.35
CA THR A 196 3.06 -24.91 23.39
C THR A 196 3.92 -26.01 22.76
N ARG A 197 5.04 -26.34 23.41
CA ARG A 197 6.07 -27.26 22.91
C ARG A 197 6.37 -28.35 23.93
N ASP A 198 6.88 -29.47 23.45
CA ASP A 198 7.49 -30.51 24.29
C ASP A 198 8.67 -31.17 23.54
N ALA A 199 9.25 -32.23 24.11
CA ALA A 199 10.37 -32.96 23.50
C ALA A 199 10.07 -33.56 22.11
N GLY A 200 8.81 -33.59 21.67
CA GLY A 200 8.40 -33.99 20.32
C GLY A 200 8.27 -32.84 19.31
N GLY A 201 8.56 -31.59 19.72
CA GLY A 201 8.36 -30.36 18.94
C GLY A 201 7.10 -29.59 19.37
N LEU A 202 6.53 -28.80 18.45
CA LEU A 202 5.24 -28.12 18.65
C LEU A 202 4.14 -29.13 19.05
N ARG A 203 3.30 -28.74 20.01
CA ARG A 203 2.21 -29.56 20.55
C ARG A 203 0.85 -28.92 20.31
N THR A 204 0.72 -27.63 20.60
CA THR A 204 -0.42 -26.80 20.19
C THR A 204 0.06 -25.46 19.66
N LEU A 205 -0.72 -24.86 18.78
CA LEU A 205 -0.62 -23.47 18.38
C LEU A 205 -2.05 -22.95 18.27
N GLU A 206 -2.35 -21.85 18.96
CA GLU A 206 -3.64 -21.16 18.94
C GLU A 206 -3.37 -19.69 18.63
N ALA A 207 -3.99 -19.15 17.59
CA ALA A 207 -3.82 -17.76 17.19
C ALA A 207 -5.18 -17.11 16.90
N ASP A 208 -5.47 -16.02 17.61
CA ASP A 208 -6.63 -15.17 17.37
C ASP A 208 -6.15 -13.81 16.85
N GLU A 209 -6.88 -13.25 15.89
CA GLU A 209 -6.66 -11.88 15.43
C GLU A 209 -7.97 -11.17 15.15
N ARG A 210 -8.01 -9.89 15.50
CA ARG A 210 -8.94 -8.90 14.95
C ARG A 210 -8.14 -7.73 14.43
N LEU A 211 -8.28 -7.47 13.14
CA LEU A 211 -7.61 -6.37 12.44
C LEU A 211 -8.70 -5.45 11.87
N ARG A 212 -8.66 -4.17 12.27
CA ARG A 212 -9.49 -3.11 11.69
C ARG A 212 -8.55 -2.11 11.01
N GLY A 213 -8.61 -2.04 9.69
CA GLY A 213 -7.90 -1.04 8.89
C GLY A 213 -8.83 0.10 8.51
N VAL A 214 -8.36 1.34 8.60
CA VAL A 214 -9.11 2.54 8.19
C VAL A 214 -8.41 3.33 7.10
N ASP A 215 -9.18 4.00 6.23
CA ASP A 215 -8.66 4.97 5.25
C ASP A 215 -8.21 6.28 5.93
N ALA A 216 -7.59 7.18 5.15
CA ALA A 216 -7.12 8.48 5.64
C ALA A 216 -8.28 9.38 6.14
N GLU A 217 -9.50 9.11 5.68
CA GLU A 217 -10.74 9.77 6.11
C GLU A 217 -11.34 9.16 7.40
N GLY A 218 -10.74 8.10 7.94
CA GLY A 218 -11.12 7.46 9.21
C GLY A 218 -12.30 6.48 9.11
N HIS A 219 -12.58 5.96 7.93
CA HIS A 219 -13.61 4.93 7.72
C HIS A 219 -13.03 3.52 7.80
N ASP A 220 -13.80 2.52 8.28
CA ASP A 220 -13.34 1.12 8.14
C ASP A 220 -13.21 0.75 6.65
N THR A 221 -11.97 0.49 6.23
CA THR A 221 -11.60 -0.07 4.93
C THR A 221 -11.49 -1.58 5.01
N LEU A 222 -11.05 -2.11 6.16
CA LEU A 222 -10.94 -3.54 6.44
C LEU A 222 -11.43 -3.84 7.85
N VAL A 223 -12.21 -4.90 8.01
CA VAL A 223 -12.49 -5.58 9.28
C VAL A 223 -12.25 -7.06 9.05
N LEU A 224 -11.21 -7.61 9.65
CA LEU A 224 -10.82 -9.00 9.57
C LEU A 224 -10.86 -9.61 10.97
N THR A 225 -11.31 -10.86 11.07
CA THR A 225 -11.19 -11.68 12.27
C THR A 225 -10.76 -13.07 11.87
N THR A 226 -9.66 -13.55 12.43
CA THR A 226 -9.18 -14.92 12.22
C THR A 226 -9.04 -15.66 13.55
N HIS A 227 -9.20 -16.97 13.48
CA HIS A 227 -8.94 -17.90 14.57
C HIS A 227 -8.33 -19.17 14.00
N PHE A 228 -7.16 -19.54 14.50
CA PHE A 228 -6.40 -20.73 14.10
C PHE A 228 -6.11 -21.60 15.32
N GLU A 229 -6.41 -22.90 15.24
CA GLU A 229 -5.95 -23.93 16.17
C GLU A 229 -5.21 -25.01 15.39
N ALA A 230 -4.02 -25.40 15.83
CA ALA A 230 -3.33 -26.61 15.43
C ALA A 230 -2.96 -27.43 16.66
N ARG A 231 -3.31 -28.73 16.65
CA ARG A 231 -3.05 -29.65 17.77
C ARG A 231 -2.43 -30.96 17.28
N ARG A 232 -1.27 -31.32 17.83
CA ARG A 232 -0.53 -32.53 17.45
C ARG A 232 -1.31 -33.80 17.79
N GLU A 233 -1.50 -34.66 16.80
CA GLU A 233 -2.19 -35.94 16.92
C GLU A 233 -1.21 -37.12 16.99
N GLY A 234 -0.09 -37.05 16.26
CA GLY A 234 0.89 -38.14 16.22
C GLY A 234 1.97 -37.95 15.16
N ARG A 235 2.51 -39.06 14.67
CA ARG A 235 3.43 -39.12 13.53
C ARG A 235 2.98 -40.20 12.57
N ARG A 236 3.18 -39.98 11.27
CA ARG A 236 2.82 -40.89 10.18
C ARG A 236 3.97 -40.99 9.18
N ALA A 237 4.21 -42.20 8.66
CA ALA A 237 5.11 -42.37 7.53
C ALA A 237 4.50 -41.73 6.28
N VAL A 238 5.31 -40.93 5.58
CA VAL A 238 4.97 -40.23 4.35
C VAL A 238 5.93 -40.66 3.25
N GLY A 239 5.48 -40.60 2.00
CA GLY A 239 6.34 -40.93 0.86
C GLY A 239 7.61 -40.06 0.81
N PRO A 240 8.66 -40.53 0.11
CA PRO A 240 9.72 -39.64 -0.30
C PRO A 240 9.10 -38.47 -1.06
N VAL A 241 9.64 -37.28 -0.84
CA VAL A 241 9.20 -36.12 -1.61
C VAL A 241 9.52 -36.39 -3.07
N LEU A 242 8.54 -36.24 -3.98
CA LEU A 242 8.81 -36.40 -5.41
C LEU A 242 9.77 -35.28 -5.81
N ALA A 243 10.95 -35.67 -6.29
CA ALA A 243 12.11 -34.79 -6.49
C ALA A 243 12.00 -33.87 -7.73
N ALA A 244 10.83 -33.26 -7.91
CA ALA A 244 10.51 -32.26 -8.91
C ALA A 244 9.90 -31.03 -8.21
N PHE A 245 10.68 -30.43 -7.31
CA PHE A 245 10.51 -29.01 -6.98
C PHE A 245 11.27 -28.22 -8.04
N ASP A 246 10.57 -27.78 -9.08
CA ASP A 246 11.20 -27.06 -10.20
C ASP A 246 11.46 -25.58 -9.90
N HIS A 247 11.04 -25.07 -8.73
CA HIS A 247 11.01 -23.64 -8.41
C HIS A 247 11.48 -23.33 -6.99
N ALA A 248 12.36 -22.33 -6.88
CA ALA A 248 12.68 -21.65 -5.62
C ALA A 248 12.28 -20.17 -5.70
N VAL A 249 11.51 -19.70 -4.72
CA VAL A 249 11.12 -18.28 -4.60
C VAL A 249 11.79 -17.70 -3.36
N GLU A 250 12.75 -16.80 -3.55
CA GLU A 250 13.07 -15.80 -2.52
C GLU A 250 11.89 -14.82 -2.41
N MET A 251 11.58 -14.34 -1.21
CA MET A 251 10.58 -13.29 -1.02
C MET A 251 11.03 -11.95 -1.63
N ARG A 252 10.77 -11.77 -2.93
CA ARG A 252 10.75 -10.50 -3.65
C ARG A 252 9.38 -10.29 -4.30
N ASN A 253 9.09 -9.04 -4.68
CA ASN A 253 7.78 -8.61 -5.16
C ASN A 253 7.27 -9.43 -6.36
N VAL A 254 5.96 -9.64 -6.43
CA VAL A 254 5.30 -10.69 -7.22
C VAL A 254 5.04 -10.27 -8.68
N ASP A 255 5.40 -11.14 -9.63
CA ASP A 255 5.40 -10.85 -11.07
C ASP A 255 4.24 -11.42 -11.90
N ALA A 256 3.65 -10.54 -12.71
CA ALA A 256 3.09 -10.72 -14.06
C ALA A 256 1.93 -11.69 -14.39
N GLU A 257 1.91 -12.97 -13.97
CA GLU A 257 1.02 -13.95 -14.66
C GLU A 257 -0.43 -13.99 -14.13
N ILE A 258 -0.66 -13.51 -12.90
CA ILE A 258 -1.97 -13.54 -12.23
C ILE A 258 -2.76 -12.24 -12.38
N ASP A 259 -2.05 -11.14 -12.55
CA ASP A 259 -2.52 -9.93 -13.22
C ASP A 259 -3.38 -10.30 -14.43
N ALA A 260 -2.90 -11.17 -15.31
CA ALA A 260 -3.59 -11.51 -16.55
C ALA A 260 -4.95 -12.22 -16.34
N ALA A 261 -5.18 -12.95 -15.24
CA ALA A 261 -6.49 -13.57 -14.98
C ALA A 261 -7.51 -12.55 -14.47
N HIS A 262 -7.10 -11.67 -13.53
CA HIS A 262 -7.95 -10.60 -13.02
C HIS A 262 -8.23 -9.53 -14.08
N TYR A 263 -7.22 -9.14 -14.85
CA TYR A 263 -7.42 -8.25 -15.98
C TYR A 263 -8.29 -8.88 -17.08
N ARG A 264 -8.23 -10.20 -17.31
CA ARG A 264 -9.19 -10.89 -18.22
C ARG A 264 -10.64 -10.76 -17.73
N ALA A 265 -10.89 -10.85 -16.43
CA ALA A 265 -12.20 -10.62 -15.85
C ALA A 265 -12.61 -9.14 -15.89
N ALA A 266 -11.68 -8.22 -15.62
CA ALA A 266 -11.96 -6.78 -15.62
C ALA A 266 -12.19 -6.22 -17.04
N ALA A 267 -11.40 -6.65 -18.02
CA ALA A 267 -11.58 -6.30 -19.43
C ALA A 267 -12.77 -7.03 -20.09
N ALA A 268 -13.51 -7.87 -19.36
CA ALA A 268 -14.63 -8.64 -19.92
C ALA A 268 -15.77 -7.73 -20.40
N GLY A 269 -16.10 -7.82 -21.69
CA GLY A 269 -17.10 -6.97 -22.33
C GLY A 269 -16.56 -5.68 -22.96
N LEU A 270 -15.26 -5.37 -22.81
CA LEU A 270 -14.59 -4.31 -23.55
C LEU A 270 -13.46 -4.93 -24.41
N SER A 271 -13.65 -5.00 -25.73
CA SER A 271 -12.59 -5.39 -26.67
C SER A 271 -11.60 -4.23 -26.88
N GLY A 272 -10.40 -4.51 -27.39
CA GLY A 272 -9.46 -3.47 -27.80
C GLY A 272 -10.04 -2.51 -28.85
N GLU A 273 -10.79 -3.02 -29.82
CA GLU A 273 -11.52 -2.20 -30.82
C GLU A 273 -12.55 -1.27 -30.16
N ALA A 274 -13.40 -1.79 -29.27
CA ALA A 274 -14.40 -0.99 -28.56
C ALA A 274 -13.78 0.03 -27.58
N LEU A 275 -12.60 -0.25 -27.03
CA LEU A 275 -11.81 0.70 -26.24
C LEU A 275 -11.36 1.88 -27.11
N LEU A 276 -10.77 1.59 -28.27
CA LEU A 276 -10.27 2.60 -29.20
C LEU A 276 -11.41 3.44 -29.78
N ASP A 277 -12.52 2.81 -30.18
CA ASP A 277 -13.72 3.50 -30.66
C ASP A 277 -14.32 4.43 -29.60
N ALA A 278 -14.37 3.98 -28.34
CA ALA A 278 -14.89 4.80 -27.24
C ALA A 278 -14.02 6.06 -27.01
N ILE A 279 -12.69 5.95 -27.11
CA ILE A 279 -11.78 7.10 -27.03
C ILE A 279 -11.96 8.01 -28.25
N ALA A 280 -12.03 7.46 -29.47
CA ALA A 280 -12.19 8.23 -30.70
C ALA A 280 -13.51 9.02 -30.74
N VAL A 281 -14.62 8.42 -30.30
CA VAL A 281 -15.95 9.05 -30.35
C VAL A 281 -16.21 9.98 -29.15
N HIS A 282 -15.69 9.66 -27.96
CA HIS A 282 -16.07 10.36 -26.72
C HIS A 282 -14.90 11.03 -25.97
N GLY A 283 -13.65 10.63 -26.22
CA GLY A 283 -12.48 11.13 -25.50
C GLY A 283 -12.31 12.65 -25.56
N ASN A 284 -12.59 13.27 -26.71
CA ASN A 284 -12.55 14.72 -26.89
C ASN A 284 -13.53 15.50 -25.99
N GLY A 285 -14.57 14.83 -25.45
CA GLY A 285 -15.51 15.40 -24.48
C GLY A 285 -15.10 15.19 -23.02
N GLY A 286 -13.98 14.52 -22.75
CA GLY A 286 -13.46 14.21 -21.42
C GLY A 286 -14.31 13.24 -20.60
N GLN A 287 -15.36 12.65 -21.18
CA GLN A 287 -16.25 11.71 -20.51
C GLN A 287 -16.75 10.67 -21.49
N ILE A 288 -16.53 9.40 -21.14
CA ILE A 288 -16.99 8.22 -21.88
C ILE A 288 -18.28 7.71 -21.21
N PRO A 289 -19.25 7.10 -21.92
CA PRO A 289 -20.37 6.42 -21.28
C PRO A 289 -19.87 5.39 -20.23
N ASP A 290 -20.49 5.39 -19.05
CA ASP A 290 -20.02 4.65 -17.87
C ASP A 290 -18.51 4.87 -17.58
N HIS A 291 -18.00 6.09 -17.79
CA HIS A 291 -16.58 6.50 -17.71
C HIS A 291 -15.79 5.79 -16.60
N ASP A 292 -16.31 5.87 -15.40
CA ASP A 292 -15.87 5.23 -14.17
C ASP A 292 -15.53 3.73 -14.41
N ARG A 293 -16.48 2.96 -14.93
CA ARG A 293 -16.28 1.55 -15.30
C ARG A 293 -15.34 1.42 -16.51
N PHE A 294 -15.50 2.26 -17.53
CA PHE A 294 -14.67 2.22 -18.73
C PHE A 294 -13.17 2.30 -18.39
N LEU A 295 -12.75 3.24 -17.52
CA LEU A 295 -11.35 3.40 -17.13
C LEU A 295 -10.76 2.10 -16.56
N TRP A 296 -11.49 1.46 -15.64
CA TRP A 296 -11.10 0.19 -15.02
C TRP A 296 -10.98 -0.95 -16.06
N GLN A 297 -11.96 -1.07 -16.97
CA GLN A 297 -11.91 -2.08 -18.03
C GLN A 297 -10.81 -1.78 -19.07
N ALA A 298 -10.52 -0.51 -19.33
CA ALA A 298 -9.53 -0.07 -20.29
C ALA A 298 -8.10 -0.29 -19.78
N VAL A 299 -7.80 0.10 -18.54
CA VAL A 299 -6.51 -0.21 -17.88
C VAL A 299 -6.26 -1.72 -17.87
N ALA A 300 -7.28 -2.52 -17.51
CA ALA A 300 -7.19 -3.97 -17.57
C ALA A 300 -6.93 -4.51 -19.00
N ARG A 301 -7.66 -4.02 -20.00
CA ARG A 301 -7.49 -4.41 -21.41
C ARG A 301 -6.08 -4.09 -21.90
N LEU A 302 -5.55 -2.91 -21.60
CA LEU A 302 -4.21 -2.48 -21.99
C LEU A 302 -3.13 -3.33 -21.33
N ARG A 303 -3.28 -3.73 -20.06
CA ARG A 303 -2.34 -4.66 -19.40
C ARG A 303 -2.35 -6.08 -19.97
N LEU A 304 -3.42 -6.50 -20.64
CA LEU A 304 -3.48 -7.78 -21.36
C LEU A 304 -2.96 -7.72 -22.79
N GLU A 305 -3.22 -6.60 -23.46
CA GLU A 305 -2.94 -6.36 -24.88
C GLU A 305 -2.07 -5.09 -24.99
N PRO A 306 -0.83 -5.10 -24.48
CA PRO A 306 0.05 -3.93 -24.51
C PRO A 306 0.36 -3.44 -25.94
N GLU A 307 0.19 -4.28 -26.95
CA GLU A 307 0.24 -3.91 -28.37
C GLU A 307 -0.79 -2.83 -28.76
N LEU A 308 -1.88 -2.68 -28.00
CA LEU A 308 -2.84 -1.58 -28.18
C LEU A 308 -2.21 -0.20 -27.94
N GLY A 309 -1.05 -0.11 -27.28
CA GLY A 309 -0.25 1.11 -27.20
C GLY A 309 0.07 1.70 -28.58
N ALA A 310 0.30 0.86 -29.60
CA ALA A 310 0.53 1.33 -30.97
C ALA A 310 -0.72 1.99 -31.58
N SER A 311 -1.91 1.49 -31.24
CA SER A 311 -3.21 2.03 -31.67
C SER A 311 -3.59 3.30 -30.89
N LEU A 312 -3.32 3.33 -29.58
CA LEU A 312 -3.44 4.54 -28.75
C LEU A 312 -2.53 5.66 -29.27
N ARG A 313 -1.29 5.35 -29.66
CA ARG A 313 -0.39 6.30 -30.30
C ARG A 313 -0.96 6.85 -31.61
N ALA A 314 -1.60 6.01 -32.43
CA ALA A 314 -2.24 6.47 -33.66
C ALA A 314 -3.41 7.43 -33.39
N LEU A 315 -4.24 7.15 -32.37
CA LEU A 315 -5.29 8.08 -31.91
C LEU A 315 -4.69 9.39 -31.36
N TYR A 316 -3.60 9.31 -30.60
CA TYR A 316 -2.98 10.48 -29.94
C TYR A 316 -2.48 11.55 -30.91
N VAL A 317 -1.90 11.11 -32.02
CA VAL A 317 -1.35 11.97 -33.09
C VAL A 317 -2.36 12.29 -34.19
N ASP A 318 -3.62 11.83 -34.06
CA ASP A 318 -4.66 12.23 -35.00
C ASP A 318 -4.97 13.72 -34.84
N ALA A 319 -5.22 14.39 -35.96
CA ALA A 319 -5.45 15.83 -36.01
C ALA A 319 -6.79 16.24 -35.36
N ASP A 320 -7.76 15.33 -35.31
CA ASP A 320 -9.05 15.57 -34.66
C ASP A 320 -9.01 15.29 -33.14
N THR A 321 -7.92 14.72 -32.61
CA THR A 321 -7.73 14.46 -31.17
C THR A 321 -7.27 15.72 -30.43
N ASN A 322 -7.96 16.08 -29.34
CA ASN A 322 -7.64 17.25 -28.51
C ASN A 322 -6.89 16.88 -27.22
N ASP A 323 -6.44 17.88 -26.48
CA ASP A 323 -5.61 17.67 -25.29
C ASP A 323 -6.35 16.99 -24.12
N VAL A 324 -7.69 17.02 -24.13
CA VAL A 324 -8.53 16.26 -23.17
C VAL A 324 -8.53 14.76 -23.51
N ALA A 325 -8.58 14.41 -24.79
CA ALA A 325 -8.44 13.03 -25.23
C ALA A 325 -7.00 12.52 -25.05
N ARG A 326 -5.99 13.36 -25.29
CA ARG A 326 -4.57 13.06 -25.01
C ARG A 326 -4.33 12.79 -23.53
N ALA A 327 -4.83 13.66 -22.66
CA ALA A 327 -4.83 13.48 -21.21
C ALA A 327 -5.37 12.10 -20.81
N LEU A 328 -6.56 11.72 -21.31
CA LEU A 328 -7.15 10.42 -21.06
C LEU A 328 -6.28 9.24 -21.55
N VAL A 329 -5.65 9.36 -22.72
CA VAL A 329 -4.74 8.31 -23.22
C VAL A 329 -3.51 8.16 -22.30
N LEU A 330 -2.91 9.27 -21.86
CA LEU A 330 -1.77 9.21 -20.94
C LEU A 330 -2.19 8.67 -19.56
N ASP A 331 -3.36 9.03 -19.02
CA ASP A 331 -3.90 8.49 -17.77
C ASP A 331 -4.06 6.97 -17.85
N LEU A 332 -4.61 6.47 -18.96
CA LEU A 332 -4.74 5.04 -19.20
C LEU A 332 -3.39 4.32 -19.31
N LEU A 333 -2.39 4.95 -19.95
CA LEU A 333 -1.04 4.38 -20.07
C LEU A 333 -0.30 4.33 -18.73
N VAL A 334 -0.41 5.37 -17.91
CA VAL A 334 0.22 5.42 -16.57
C VAL A 334 -0.37 4.34 -15.65
N HIS A 335 -1.70 4.26 -15.54
CA HIS A 335 -2.34 3.23 -14.70
C HIS A 335 -2.21 1.81 -15.29
N ALA A 336 -2.06 1.67 -16.61
CA ALA A 336 -1.73 0.37 -17.20
C ALA A 336 -0.29 -0.04 -16.90
N GLY A 337 0.69 0.86 -16.98
CA GLY A 337 1.99 0.74 -16.33
C GLY A 337 2.86 -0.49 -16.68
N THR A 338 2.57 -1.27 -17.72
CA THR A 338 3.49 -2.32 -18.21
C THR A 338 4.71 -1.67 -18.89
N PRO A 339 5.87 -2.35 -18.98
CA PRO A 339 7.06 -1.78 -19.61
C PRO A 339 6.83 -1.22 -21.03
N GLU A 340 6.08 -1.94 -21.87
CA GLU A 340 5.75 -1.55 -23.24
C GLU A 340 4.86 -0.29 -23.30
N LEU A 341 3.92 -0.17 -22.36
CA LEU A 341 3.02 0.98 -22.26
C LEU A 341 3.70 2.17 -21.58
N GLN A 342 4.65 1.94 -20.68
CA GLN A 342 5.54 2.99 -20.17
C GLN A 342 6.48 3.51 -21.27
N GLY A 343 7.00 2.65 -22.14
CA GLY A 343 7.72 3.03 -23.36
C GLY A 343 6.84 3.88 -24.29
N THR A 344 5.58 3.48 -24.49
CA THR A 344 4.60 4.26 -25.26
C THR A 344 4.31 5.62 -24.62
N LEU A 345 4.14 5.67 -23.28
CA LEU A 345 3.94 6.89 -22.51
C LEU A 345 5.08 7.89 -22.72
N VAL A 346 6.33 7.46 -22.52
CA VAL A 346 7.48 8.36 -22.67
C VAL A 346 7.74 8.76 -24.12
N GLU A 347 7.40 7.90 -25.11
CA GLU A 347 7.39 8.31 -26.52
C GLU A 347 6.39 9.44 -26.76
N LEU A 348 5.16 9.32 -26.25
CA LEU A 348 4.10 10.32 -26.42
C LEU A 348 4.42 11.65 -25.74
N LEU A 349 5.10 11.64 -24.59
CA LEU A 349 5.47 12.86 -23.87
C LEU A 349 6.54 13.71 -24.60
N ASP A 350 7.39 13.09 -25.44
CA ASP A 350 8.36 13.81 -26.30
C ASP A 350 7.79 14.19 -27.69
N ARG A 351 6.52 13.90 -28.00
CA ARG A 351 5.90 14.28 -29.28
C ARG A 351 5.57 15.78 -29.37
N PRO A 352 5.53 16.40 -30.57
CA PRO A 352 5.06 17.79 -30.76
C PRO A 352 3.64 18.02 -30.24
N GLU A 353 2.75 17.03 -30.41
CA GLU A 353 1.37 17.07 -29.92
C GLU A 353 1.27 17.19 -28.38
N THR A 354 2.34 16.87 -27.66
CA THR A 354 2.47 17.10 -26.21
C THR A 354 3.33 18.32 -25.89
N THR A 355 4.48 18.47 -26.56
CA THR A 355 5.50 19.46 -26.21
C THR A 355 5.20 20.87 -26.73
N GLU A 356 4.36 21.00 -27.76
CA GLU A 356 3.84 22.28 -28.28
C GLU A 356 2.41 22.58 -27.80
N SER A 357 1.79 21.68 -27.03
CA SER A 357 0.46 21.87 -26.45
C SER A 357 0.46 22.97 -25.37
N PRO A 358 -0.60 23.80 -25.26
CA PRO A 358 -0.76 24.71 -24.13
C PRO A 358 -0.90 23.98 -22.78
N ASP A 359 -1.32 22.72 -22.79
CA ASP A 359 -1.50 21.87 -21.62
C ASP A 359 -0.26 20.96 -21.34
N ALA A 360 0.87 21.20 -22.01
CA ALA A 360 2.09 20.37 -21.92
C ALA A 360 2.53 20.05 -20.47
N LEU A 361 2.45 21.02 -19.56
CA LEU A 361 2.77 20.84 -18.14
C LEU A 361 1.87 19.80 -17.47
N MET A 362 0.56 19.88 -17.74
CA MET A 362 -0.48 19.00 -17.20
C MET A 362 -0.37 17.59 -17.78
N LEU A 363 0.02 17.47 -19.05
CA LEU A 363 0.31 16.19 -19.70
C LEU A 363 1.55 15.52 -19.11
N VAL A 364 2.66 16.26 -18.93
CA VAL A 364 3.94 15.75 -18.36
C VAL A 364 3.83 15.38 -16.88
N GLN A 365 3.07 16.12 -16.07
CA GLN A 365 2.89 15.82 -14.64
C GLN A 365 2.32 14.43 -14.35
N ARG A 366 1.72 13.75 -15.34
CA ARG A 366 1.22 12.36 -15.20
C ARG A 366 2.31 11.35 -14.86
N LEU A 367 3.57 11.66 -15.15
CA LEU A 367 4.72 10.85 -14.71
C LEU A 367 4.78 10.68 -13.18
N THR A 368 4.19 11.59 -12.40
CA THR A 368 4.09 11.47 -10.93
C THR A 368 3.25 10.28 -10.45
N PHE A 369 2.34 9.76 -11.28
CA PHE A 369 1.46 8.64 -10.93
C PHE A 369 1.99 7.28 -11.41
N VAL A 370 3.23 7.21 -11.92
CA VAL A 370 3.87 5.94 -12.33
C VAL A 370 4.42 5.23 -11.08
N GLU A 371 3.61 4.38 -10.48
CA GLU A 371 3.92 3.63 -9.23
C GLU A 371 5.15 2.72 -9.30
N ARG A 372 5.50 2.23 -10.51
CA ARG A 372 6.58 1.27 -10.76
C ARG A 372 7.34 1.64 -12.04
N PRO A 373 8.14 2.71 -12.04
CA PRO A 373 8.80 3.23 -13.22
C PRO A 373 9.87 2.26 -13.74
N THR A 374 9.91 2.02 -15.05
CA THR A 374 11.01 1.27 -15.68
C THR A 374 12.30 2.08 -15.68
N ALA A 375 13.45 1.42 -15.84
CA ALA A 375 14.74 2.10 -16.03
C ALA A 375 14.73 3.07 -17.23
N GLU A 376 13.96 2.78 -18.30
CA GLU A 376 13.76 3.69 -19.42
C GLU A 376 12.97 4.94 -19.00
N THR A 377 11.92 4.78 -18.19
CA THR A 377 11.12 5.88 -17.63
C THR A 377 11.93 6.74 -16.66
N LEU A 378 12.77 6.14 -15.82
CA LEU A 378 13.67 6.86 -14.92
C LEU A 378 14.72 7.66 -15.71
N ALA A 379 15.33 7.05 -16.73
CA ALA A 379 16.26 7.73 -17.64
C ALA A 379 15.58 8.83 -18.49
N TYR A 380 14.30 8.66 -18.83
CA TYR A 380 13.48 9.69 -19.46
C TYR A 380 13.31 10.90 -18.52
N VAL A 381 12.88 10.67 -17.28
CA VAL A 381 12.64 11.72 -16.28
C VAL A 381 13.93 12.52 -16.04
N ALA A 382 15.06 11.85 -15.79
CA ALA A 382 16.38 12.50 -15.63
C ALA A 382 16.71 13.41 -16.83
N ARG A 383 16.75 12.85 -18.04
CA ARG A 383 17.08 13.58 -19.28
C ARG A 383 16.14 14.77 -19.50
N ARG A 384 14.84 14.57 -19.28
CA ARG A 384 13.83 15.59 -19.56
C ARG A 384 13.91 16.72 -18.55
N PHE A 385 14.16 16.42 -17.28
CA PHE A 385 14.40 17.40 -16.22
C PHE A 385 15.66 18.22 -16.48
N GLU A 386 16.80 17.57 -16.77
CA GLU A 386 18.07 18.24 -17.09
C GLU A 386 17.92 19.25 -18.24
N GLY A 387 17.24 18.85 -19.31
CA GLY A 387 17.02 19.68 -20.51
C GLY A 387 15.82 20.64 -20.46
N ALA A 388 15.07 20.73 -19.35
CA ALA A 388 13.93 21.62 -19.22
C ALA A 388 14.29 22.98 -18.60
N GLU A 389 13.52 24.01 -18.96
CA GLU A 389 13.63 25.37 -18.39
C GLU A 389 12.24 25.87 -17.96
N GLY A 390 12.22 26.86 -17.05
CA GLY A 390 10.99 27.50 -16.58
C GLY A 390 9.98 26.52 -15.96
N GLU A 391 8.68 26.80 -16.16
CA GLU A 391 7.56 26.04 -15.61
C GLU A 391 7.61 24.53 -15.96
N MET A 392 8.22 24.17 -17.09
CA MET A 392 8.41 22.75 -17.46
C MET A 392 9.42 22.05 -16.54
N ARG A 393 10.49 22.74 -16.13
CA ARG A 393 11.47 22.21 -15.18
C ARG A 393 10.85 22.06 -13.78
N ASP A 394 10.06 23.05 -13.36
CA ASP A 394 9.28 23.01 -12.12
C ASP A 394 8.27 21.84 -12.10
N ALA A 395 7.55 21.61 -13.20
CA ALA A 395 6.63 20.47 -13.34
C ALA A 395 7.37 19.12 -13.30
N LEU A 396 8.55 19.04 -13.92
CA LEU A 396 9.39 17.84 -13.92
C LEU A 396 10.09 17.60 -12.58
N ALA A 397 10.28 18.61 -11.73
CA ALA A 397 10.80 18.43 -10.37
C ALA A 397 9.92 17.46 -9.57
N TYR A 398 8.58 17.64 -9.61
CA TYR A 398 7.63 16.71 -8.98
C TYR A 398 7.72 15.29 -9.55
N ALA A 399 7.83 15.16 -10.87
CA ALA A 399 7.99 13.86 -11.52
C ALA A 399 9.29 13.17 -11.10
N THR A 400 10.39 13.92 -10.95
CA THR A 400 11.67 13.42 -10.43
C THR A 400 11.56 13.00 -8.97
N GLY A 401 10.88 13.78 -8.11
CA GLY A 401 10.65 13.40 -6.71
C GLY A 401 9.84 12.11 -6.56
N ALA A 402 8.76 11.97 -7.33
CA ALA A 402 7.96 10.74 -7.36
C ALA A 402 8.76 9.55 -7.94
N ALA A 403 9.60 9.81 -8.96
CA ALA A 403 10.49 8.80 -9.51
C ALA A 403 11.52 8.31 -8.48
N VAL A 404 12.08 9.17 -7.62
CA VAL A 404 12.96 8.74 -6.51
C VAL A 404 12.22 7.80 -5.55
N LEU A 405 11.01 8.15 -5.14
CA LEU A 405 10.19 7.36 -4.20
C LEU A 405 9.88 5.95 -4.72
N HIS A 406 9.71 5.79 -6.04
CA HIS A 406 9.32 4.54 -6.68
C HIS A 406 10.47 3.78 -7.37
N ALA A 407 11.69 4.30 -7.36
CA ALA A 407 12.86 3.71 -8.03
C ALA A 407 13.58 2.64 -7.20
N GLY A 408 14.49 1.90 -7.87
CA GLY A 408 15.51 1.10 -7.19
C GLY A 408 16.54 1.98 -6.48
N PRO A 409 17.29 1.47 -5.48
CA PRO A 409 18.18 2.30 -4.66
C PRO A 409 19.28 3.05 -5.43
N GLU A 410 19.78 2.50 -6.54
CA GLU A 410 20.86 3.12 -7.34
C GLU A 410 20.30 4.27 -8.20
N GLU A 411 19.16 4.06 -8.84
CA GLU A 411 18.47 5.06 -9.64
C GLU A 411 17.87 6.17 -8.75
N ALA A 412 17.30 5.80 -7.60
CA ALA A 412 16.80 6.73 -6.58
C ALA A 412 17.90 7.66 -6.10
N ALA A 413 19.07 7.13 -5.71
CA ALA A 413 20.22 7.94 -5.28
C ALA A 413 20.73 8.88 -6.39
N THR A 414 20.67 8.44 -7.65
CA THR A 414 21.09 9.27 -8.80
C THR A 414 20.11 10.44 -9.03
N LEU A 415 18.81 10.16 -9.08
CA LEU A 415 17.76 11.18 -9.26
C LEU A 415 17.67 12.14 -8.06
N HIS A 416 17.89 11.64 -6.85
CA HIS A 416 17.96 12.45 -5.63
C HIS A 416 19.13 13.44 -5.69
N ALA A 417 20.32 12.98 -6.08
CA ALA A 417 21.48 13.85 -6.26
C ALA A 417 21.20 14.98 -7.29
N THR A 418 20.48 14.69 -8.38
CA THR A 418 20.05 15.70 -9.36
C THR A 418 19.10 16.74 -8.75
N LEU A 419 18.15 16.33 -7.89
CA LEU A 419 17.29 17.28 -7.16
C LEU A 419 18.08 18.12 -6.14
N ARG A 420 19.11 17.56 -5.50
CA ARG A 420 19.97 18.30 -4.57
C ARG A 420 20.86 19.31 -5.29
N GLU A 421 21.41 18.98 -6.45
CA GLU A 421 22.13 19.94 -7.30
C GLU A 421 21.22 21.06 -7.80
N GLU A 422 19.97 20.76 -8.19
CA GLU A 422 19.00 21.81 -8.54
C GLU A 422 18.69 22.70 -7.33
N LEU A 423 18.50 22.13 -6.13
CA LEU A 423 18.21 22.91 -4.91
C LEU A 423 19.38 23.87 -4.59
N ASP A 424 20.62 23.41 -4.71
CA ASP A 424 21.81 24.20 -4.41
C ASP A 424 22.07 25.29 -5.47
N THR A 425 21.64 25.10 -6.72
CA THR A 425 21.86 26.04 -7.83
C THR A 425 20.68 26.99 -8.11
N ARG A 426 19.45 26.53 -7.91
CA ARG A 426 18.19 27.25 -8.18
C ARG A 426 17.10 26.79 -7.19
N PRO A 427 17.17 27.19 -5.91
CA PRO A 427 16.18 26.77 -4.91
C PRO A 427 14.79 27.36 -5.22
N SER A 428 13.85 26.50 -5.62
CA SER A 428 12.44 26.82 -5.83
C SER A 428 11.52 26.00 -4.94
N GLU A 429 10.29 26.46 -4.71
CA GLU A 429 9.29 25.71 -3.94
C GLU A 429 9.01 24.32 -4.54
N HIS A 430 9.11 24.19 -5.87
CA HIS A 430 8.91 22.93 -6.61
C HIS A 430 9.96 21.88 -6.26
N VAL A 431 11.25 22.28 -6.21
CA VAL A 431 12.36 21.38 -5.86
C VAL A 431 12.32 20.99 -4.38
N ILE A 432 11.96 21.95 -3.52
CA ILE A 432 11.77 21.70 -2.08
C ILE A 432 10.65 20.66 -1.85
N ILE A 433 9.50 20.80 -2.52
CA ILE A 433 8.42 19.80 -2.44
C ILE A 433 8.86 18.47 -3.06
N ALA A 434 9.59 18.48 -4.19
CA ALA A 434 10.08 17.26 -4.83
C ALA A 434 10.98 16.41 -3.91
N LEU A 435 11.86 17.03 -3.12
CA LEU A 435 12.66 16.35 -2.09
C LEU A 435 11.77 15.79 -0.95
N GLY A 436 10.72 16.53 -0.56
CA GLY A 436 9.71 16.01 0.36
C GLY A 436 8.96 14.80 -0.20
N VAL A 437 8.64 14.77 -1.49
CA VAL A 437 7.99 13.64 -2.17
C VAL A 437 8.95 12.45 -2.33
N ALA A 438 10.25 12.70 -2.56
CA ALA A 438 11.29 11.68 -2.56
C ALA A 438 11.45 10.99 -1.19
N GLY A 439 11.15 11.70 -0.09
CA GLY A 439 11.04 11.10 1.25
C GLY A 439 12.37 10.80 1.94
N ASP A 440 13.52 11.21 1.38
CA ASP A 440 14.83 10.88 1.94
C ASP A 440 15.09 11.63 3.27
N PRO A 441 15.32 10.93 4.40
CA PRO A 441 15.52 11.58 5.69
C PRO A 441 16.77 12.47 5.76
N SER A 442 17.76 12.27 4.87
CA SER A 442 18.98 13.08 4.81
C SER A 442 18.71 14.55 4.45
N ASP A 443 17.56 14.86 3.85
CA ASP A 443 17.16 16.23 3.54
C ASP A 443 16.59 17.02 4.73
N THR A 444 16.43 16.37 5.89
CA THR A 444 15.86 17.01 7.09
C THR A 444 16.57 18.32 7.45
N GLU A 445 17.91 18.38 7.36
CA GLU A 445 18.68 19.59 7.70
C GLU A 445 18.49 20.71 6.67
N VAL A 446 18.53 20.40 5.37
CA VAL A 446 18.40 21.43 4.32
C VAL A 446 16.97 21.97 4.25
N LEU A 447 15.95 21.10 4.38
CA LEU A 447 14.55 21.51 4.45
C LEU A 447 14.27 22.31 5.73
N THR A 448 14.91 21.96 6.86
CA THR A 448 14.86 22.78 8.09
C THR A 448 15.43 24.19 7.89
N SER A 449 16.51 24.33 7.11
CA SER A 449 17.06 25.64 6.74
C SER A 449 16.05 26.45 5.90
N PHE A 450 15.46 25.84 4.86
CA PHE A 450 14.46 26.51 4.03
C PHE A 450 13.17 26.85 4.79
N ALA A 451 12.75 26.04 5.76
CA ALA A 451 11.58 26.29 6.61
C ALA A 451 11.75 27.53 7.51
N ARG A 452 12.99 27.88 7.87
CA ARG A 452 13.33 29.03 8.73
C ARG A 452 13.70 30.29 7.93
N GLU A 453 14.55 30.14 6.92
CA GLU A 453 15.27 31.26 6.28
C GLU A 453 14.80 31.56 4.85
N GLY A 454 13.99 30.68 4.24
CA GLY A 454 13.47 30.87 2.89
C GLY A 454 12.50 32.04 2.75
N ASP A 455 12.17 32.39 1.50
CA ASP A 455 11.01 33.24 1.23
C ASP A 455 9.68 32.55 1.60
N VAL A 456 8.56 33.26 1.49
CA VAL A 456 7.25 32.73 1.92
C VAL A 456 6.84 31.45 1.18
N SER A 457 7.19 31.32 -0.10
CA SER A 457 6.93 30.11 -0.90
C SER A 457 7.83 28.96 -0.47
N GLN A 458 9.12 29.24 -0.27
CA GLN A 458 10.12 28.27 0.16
C GLN A 458 9.84 27.76 1.59
N ARG A 459 9.48 28.63 2.55
CA ARG A 459 9.11 28.20 3.91
C ARG A 459 7.87 27.34 3.94
N ARG A 460 6.85 27.69 3.13
CA ARG A 460 5.61 26.91 2.98
C ARG A 460 5.92 25.52 2.43
N ALA A 461 6.65 25.47 1.32
CA ALA A 461 7.09 24.22 0.69
C ALA A 461 7.96 23.37 1.61
N ALA A 462 8.88 23.97 2.35
CA ALA A 462 9.77 23.25 3.26
C ALA A 462 9.02 22.68 4.46
N ALA A 463 8.07 23.43 5.04
CA ALA A 463 7.16 22.89 6.06
C ALA A 463 6.34 21.71 5.51
N GLU A 464 5.84 21.81 4.28
CA GLU A 464 5.08 20.74 3.60
C GLU A 464 5.96 19.51 3.26
N ALA A 465 7.22 19.72 2.90
CA ALA A 465 8.19 18.68 2.59
C ALA A 465 8.66 17.93 3.85
N LEU A 466 8.94 18.66 4.95
CA LEU A 466 9.27 18.08 6.24
C LEU A 466 8.17 17.16 6.78
N GLY A 467 6.90 17.46 6.48
CA GLY A 467 5.75 16.62 6.86
C GLY A 467 5.59 15.32 6.07
N ARG A 468 6.42 15.10 5.03
CA ARG A 468 6.51 13.84 4.26
C ARG A 468 7.72 12.99 4.63
N LEU A 469 8.63 13.53 5.46
CA LEU A 469 9.75 12.78 6.03
C LEU A 469 9.30 11.99 7.27
N PRO A 470 10.14 11.09 7.82
CA PRO A 470 9.79 10.35 9.03
C PRO A 470 9.44 11.24 10.23
N ALA A 471 8.50 10.77 11.04
CA ALA A 471 7.96 11.52 12.18
C ALA A 471 9.08 12.04 13.10
N GLY A 472 9.12 13.37 13.26
CA GLY A 472 10.14 14.09 14.03
C GLY A 472 11.09 14.91 13.19
N SER A 473 11.23 14.65 11.88
CA SER A 473 12.02 15.47 10.96
C SER A 473 11.57 16.93 11.00
N GLY A 474 12.53 17.84 11.25
CA GLY A 474 12.28 19.29 11.31
C GLY A 474 11.28 19.75 12.37
N ARG A 475 10.94 18.94 13.37
CA ARG A 475 9.90 19.22 14.38
C ARG A 475 10.00 20.63 15.00
N GLU A 476 11.20 21.07 15.37
CA GLU A 476 11.40 22.41 15.93
C GLU A 476 11.05 23.52 14.94
N ALA A 477 11.48 23.41 13.67
CA ALA A 477 11.16 24.39 12.64
C ALA A 477 9.66 24.38 12.28
N LEU A 478 8.99 23.23 12.36
CA LEU A 478 7.54 23.16 12.22
C LEU A 478 6.81 23.87 13.39
N LEU A 479 7.28 23.68 14.63
CA LEU A 479 6.74 24.38 15.81
C LEU A 479 6.98 25.90 15.76
N GLU A 480 8.14 26.34 15.28
CA GLU A 480 8.43 27.74 14.96
C GLU A 480 7.48 28.26 13.87
N GLY A 481 7.27 27.47 12.81
CA GLY A 481 6.40 27.76 11.67
C GLY A 481 4.94 28.00 12.05
N LEU A 482 4.44 27.45 13.17
CA LEU A 482 3.12 27.80 13.71
C LEU A 482 2.98 29.29 14.11
N GLY A 483 4.10 30.00 14.27
CA GLY A 483 4.16 31.44 14.52
C GLY A 483 4.56 32.29 13.32
N ASP A 484 4.72 31.72 12.11
CA ASP A 484 5.16 32.46 10.92
C ASP A 484 4.20 33.61 10.57
N GLU A 485 4.71 34.67 9.94
CA GLU A 485 3.91 35.81 9.48
C GLU A 485 2.85 35.38 8.43
N SER A 486 3.20 34.42 7.57
CA SER A 486 2.34 33.89 6.51
C SER A 486 1.32 32.85 7.02
N PRO A 487 0.00 33.04 6.77
CA PRO A 487 -1.02 32.05 7.10
C PRO A 487 -0.81 30.69 6.43
N ASP A 488 -0.23 30.67 5.23
CA ASP A 488 0.02 29.44 4.46
C ASP A 488 1.15 28.61 5.07
N VAL A 489 2.20 29.27 5.58
CA VAL A 489 3.30 28.61 6.31
C VAL A 489 2.77 28.04 7.62
N ARG A 490 2.02 28.83 8.41
CA ARG A 490 1.40 28.34 9.67
C ARG A 490 0.50 27.13 9.44
N THR A 491 -0.27 27.12 8.35
CA THR A 491 -1.19 26.02 8.04
C THR A 491 -0.47 24.79 7.49
N SER A 492 0.58 24.97 6.69
CA SER A 492 1.43 23.86 6.22
C SER A 492 2.17 23.22 7.40
N ALA A 493 2.74 24.03 8.29
CA ALA A 493 3.42 23.56 9.49
C ALA A 493 2.50 22.77 10.43
N LEU A 494 1.26 23.24 10.66
CA LEU A 494 0.27 22.53 11.45
C LEU A 494 -0.16 21.20 10.79
N ALA A 495 -0.34 21.18 9.47
CA ALA A 495 -0.69 19.96 8.74
C ALA A 495 0.44 18.91 8.82
N SER A 496 1.69 19.32 8.62
CA SER A 496 2.87 18.45 8.75
C SER A 496 3.04 17.90 10.17
N LEU A 497 2.78 18.72 11.19
CA LEU A 497 2.76 18.26 12.58
C LEU A 497 1.62 17.27 12.85
N ALA A 498 0.47 17.41 12.19
CA ALA A 498 -0.61 16.42 12.27
C ALA A 498 -0.20 15.08 11.63
N THR A 499 0.49 15.10 10.48
CA THR A 499 1.03 13.88 9.83
C THR A 499 2.07 13.17 10.71
N HIS A 500 2.89 13.92 11.45
CA HIS A 500 3.84 13.35 12.42
C HIS A 500 3.18 12.85 13.73
N GLY A 501 1.89 13.13 13.93
CA GLY A 501 1.16 12.87 15.16
C GLY A 501 1.24 14.03 16.17
N PHE A 502 0.09 14.36 16.77
CA PHE A 502 0.00 15.38 17.81
C PHE A 502 0.21 14.80 19.21
N ASP A 503 1.32 15.19 19.84
CA ASP A 503 1.51 15.05 21.29
C ASP A 503 1.12 16.34 22.04
N ALA A 504 1.14 16.25 23.37
CA ALA A 504 0.76 17.35 24.26
C ALA A 504 1.61 18.62 24.07
N ASP A 505 2.90 18.51 23.73
CA ASP A 505 3.77 19.67 23.52
C ASP A 505 3.38 20.42 22.23
N VAL A 506 3.10 19.70 21.15
CA VAL A 506 2.62 20.31 19.90
C VAL A 506 1.28 21.01 20.13
N LEU A 507 0.36 20.35 20.83
CA LEU A 507 -0.97 20.89 21.11
C LEU A 507 -0.92 22.12 22.04
N ASP A 508 0.00 22.18 23.01
CA ASP A 508 0.22 23.38 23.82
C ASP A 508 0.75 24.56 22.99
N VAL A 509 1.70 24.32 22.06
CA VAL A 509 2.17 25.37 21.15
C VAL A 509 1.01 25.85 20.26
N ALA A 510 0.25 24.93 19.66
CA ALA A 510 -0.92 25.25 18.84
C ALA A 510 -1.97 26.05 19.64
N ARG A 511 -2.25 25.67 20.89
CA ARG A 511 -3.15 26.39 21.81
C ARG A 511 -2.68 27.82 22.06
N ARG A 512 -1.40 28.02 22.37
CA ARG A 512 -0.82 29.37 22.54
C ARG A 512 -0.94 30.22 21.27
N ARG A 513 -0.71 29.64 20.08
CA ARG A 513 -0.90 30.36 18.80
C ARG A 513 -2.37 30.68 18.52
N VAL A 514 -3.31 29.83 18.93
CA VAL A 514 -4.74 30.15 18.90
C VAL A 514 -5.02 31.33 19.83
N GLU A 515 -4.57 31.29 21.09
CA GLU A 515 -4.76 32.38 22.07
C GLU A 515 -4.21 33.73 21.59
N GLU A 516 -2.99 33.74 21.06
CA GLU A 516 -2.36 34.90 20.40
C GLU A 516 -3.17 35.39 19.18
N GLY A 517 -3.90 34.50 18.50
CA GLY A 517 -4.70 34.79 17.31
C GLY A 517 -3.92 34.68 16.00
N THR A 518 -2.73 34.10 16.04
CA THR A 518 -1.94 33.77 14.84
C THR A 518 -2.51 32.52 14.16
N LEU A 519 -2.89 31.50 14.93
CA LEU A 519 -3.54 30.30 14.43
C LEU A 519 -5.06 30.43 14.50
N GLY A 520 -5.75 30.25 13.37
CA GLY A 520 -7.19 30.49 13.24
C GLY A 520 -8.02 29.21 13.09
N GLU A 521 -9.34 29.36 13.11
CA GLU A 521 -10.28 28.24 12.91
C GLU A 521 -10.07 27.47 11.60
N GLU A 522 -9.51 28.11 10.55
CA GLU A 522 -9.24 27.47 9.27
C GLU A 522 -8.14 26.40 9.35
N SER A 523 -7.07 26.69 10.09
CA SER A 523 -5.97 25.75 10.27
C SER A 523 -6.41 24.59 11.16
N ILE A 524 -7.14 24.85 12.24
CA ILE A 524 -7.67 23.80 13.13
C ILE A 524 -8.71 22.92 12.41
N ASP A 525 -9.54 23.47 11.54
CA ASP A 525 -10.53 22.69 10.79
C ASP A 525 -9.87 21.62 9.90
N ARG A 526 -8.75 21.97 9.23
CA ARG A 526 -8.00 21.05 8.36
C ARG A 526 -7.41 19.86 9.12
N VAL A 527 -7.00 20.04 10.37
CA VAL A 527 -6.37 18.99 11.19
C VAL A 527 -7.29 18.37 12.24
N PHE A 528 -8.57 18.73 12.26
CA PHE A 528 -9.51 18.30 13.30
C PHE A 528 -9.63 16.76 13.42
N GLY A 529 -9.45 16.03 12.31
CA GLY A 529 -9.41 14.56 12.32
C GLY A 529 -8.30 14.01 13.22
N ALA A 530 -7.08 14.53 13.07
CA ALA A 530 -5.90 14.10 13.82
C ALA A 530 -5.95 14.48 15.32
N LEU A 531 -6.86 15.36 15.74
CA LEU A 531 -7.11 15.66 17.17
C LEU A 531 -7.84 14.53 17.92
N ARG A 532 -8.36 13.51 17.21
CA ARG A 532 -9.05 12.37 17.84
C ARG A 532 -8.10 11.43 18.56
N ASP A 533 -6.97 11.13 17.93
CA ASP A 533 -5.98 10.16 18.40
C ASP A 533 -4.86 10.82 19.23
N ALA A 534 -4.97 12.13 19.46
CA ALA A 534 -4.02 12.96 20.18
C ALA A 534 -4.32 13.02 21.69
N ASP A 535 -3.44 13.65 22.47
CA ASP A 535 -3.61 13.79 23.92
C ASP A 535 -4.96 14.47 24.28
N PRO A 536 -5.86 13.80 25.07
CA PRO A 536 -7.19 14.35 25.36
C PRO A 536 -7.21 15.55 26.33
N GLU A 537 -6.15 15.80 27.12
CA GLU A 537 -6.11 16.97 27.99
C GLU A 537 -5.65 18.21 27.20
N ALA A 538 -4.58 18.06 26.42
CA ALA A 538 -4.07 19.11 25.54
C ALA A 538 -5.05 19.44 24.39
N THR A 539 -5.75 18.44 23.84
CA THR A 539 -6.79 18.66 22.82
C THR A 539 -7.97 19.44 23.38
N ARG A 540 -8.40 19.13 24.62
CA ARG A 540 -9.44 19.91 25.32
C ARG A 540 -9.02 21.37 25.47
N ALA A 541 -7.80 21.61 25.96
CA ALA A 541 -7.28 22.96 26.16
C ALA A 541 -7.17 23.76 24.84
N LEU A 542 -6.77 23.12 23.73
CA LEU A 542 -6.75 23.73 22.39
C LEU A 542 -8.16 24.11 21.91
N LEU A 543 -9.14 23.22 22.06
CA LEU A 543 -10.51 23.47 21.61
C LEU A 543 -11.23 24.51 22.48
N GLU A 544 -10.98 24.52 23.79
CA GLU A 544 -11.48 25.57 24.70
C GLU A 544 -10.92 26.95 24.32
N ALA A 545 -9.61 27.06 24.02
CA ALA A 545 -9.00 28.31 23.53
C ALA A 545 -9.62 28.78 22.21
N LEU A 546 -9.90 27.85 21.28
CA LEU A 546 -10.55 28.18 20.00
C LEU A 546 -12.01 28.64 20.19
N VAL A 547 -12.78 27.97 21.06
CA VAL A 547 -14.15 28.35 21.41
C VAL A 547 -14.17 29.73 22.08
N ALA A 548 -13.24 30.00 23.01
CA ALA A 548 -13.13 31.29 23.71
C ALA A 548 -12.89 32.48 22.77
N ARG A 549 -12.21 32.25 21.63
CA ARG A 549 -12.01 33.26 20.58
C ARG A 549 -13.19 33.44 19.63
N GLY A 550 -14.15 32.53 19.66
CA GLY A 550 -15.37 32.57 18.84
C GLY A 550 -15.18 31.92 17.46
N ILE A 551 -15.59 30.66 17.35
CA ILE A 551 -15.66 29.94 16.07
C ILE A 551 -16.83 30.49 15.24
N THR A 552 -16.56 30.98 14.02
CA THR A 552 -17.56 31.48 13.08
C THR A 552 -18.21 30.35 12.29
N ARG A 553 -17.43 29.33 11.90
CA ARG A 553 -17.87 28.17 11.11
C ARG A 553 -18.82 27.24 11.89
N PRO A 554 -20.08 27.06 11.45
CA PRO A 554 -21.05 26.22 12.18
C PRO A 554 -20.63 24.75 12.32
N SER A 555 -20.02 24.17 11.27
CA SER A 555 -19.56 22.77 11.23
C SER A 555 -18.39 22.50 12.20
N LEU A 556 -17.45 23.44 12.31
CA LEU A 556 -16.35 23.34 13.26
C LEU A 556 -16.84 23.59 14.68
N ARG A 557 -17.71 24.58 14.88
CA ARG A 557 -18.30 24.89 16.19
C ARG A 557 -19.06 23.68 16.77
N ALA A 558 -19.85 23.00 15.93
CA ALA A 558 -20.57 21.79 16.31
C ALA A 558 -19.62 20.65 16.70
N ARG A 559 -18.59 20.37 15.89
CA ARG A 559 -17.57 19.35 16.19
C ARG A 559 -16.79 19.66 17.47
N ALA A 560 -16.39 20.91 17.68
CA ALA A 560 -15.65 21.34 18.87
C ALA A 560 -16.49 21.18 20.14
N HIS A 561 -17.76 21.60 20.14
CA HIS A 561 -18.64 21.39 21.30
C HIS A 561 -18.93 19.91 21.55
N ALA A 562 -19.24 19.12 20.52
CA ALA A 562 -19.48 17.68 20.68
C ALA A 562 -18.24 16.97 21.29
N TRP A 563 -17.04 17.28 20.80
CA TRP A 563 -15.81 16.72 21.36
C TRP A 563 -15.60 17.11 22.83
N LEU A 564 -15.90 18.37 23.20
CA LEU A 564 -15.78 18.88 24.57
C LEU A 564 -16.84 18.28 25.53
N GLU A 565 -18.05 18.02 25.04
CA GLU A 565 -19.20 17.50 25.80
C GLU A 565 -19.12 15.97 25.98
N ASP A 566 -18.87 15.21 24.92
CA ASP A 566 -18.89 13.74 24.92
C ASP A 566 -17.55 13.12 25.34
N GLY A 567 -16.43 13.80 25.05
CA GLY A 567 -15.08 13.44 25.52
C GLY A 567 -14.46 12.21 24.84
N ALA A 568 -13.80 12.43 23.69
CA ALA A 568 -12.93 11.46 23.00
C ALA A 568 -13.53 10.04 22.80
N SER A 569 -14.82 9.97 22.46
CA SER A 569 -15.59 8.74 22.19
C SER A 569 -15.62 8.35 20.71
#